data_AF-A0A355YFK9-F1
#
_entry.id   AF-A0A355YFK9-F1
#
_cell.length_a   1.000
_cell.length_b   1.000
_cell.length_c   1.000
_cell.angle_alpha   90.00
_cell.angle_beta   90.00
_cell.angle_gamma   90.00
#
_symmetry.space_group_name_H-M   'P 1'
#
loop_
_entity.id
_entity.type
_entity.pdbx_description
1 polymer ?
#
loop_
_entity_poly.entity_id
_entity_poly.type
_entity_poly.pdbx_seq_one_letter_code
_entity_poly.pdbx_strand_id
1 'polypeptide(L)' 'LRAAFAARGTLPAHVALVDDVMTTGATLHAAARVLRRAGVARVDAWVCARVP' A
#
# COMPACT_ATOMS: atom_id res chain seq x y z
N LEU A 1 -2.88 -12.13 -0.41
CA LEU A 1 -2.75 -11.91 1.05
C LEU A 1 -4.13 -11.62 1.64
N ARG A 2 -4.58 -12.40 2.64
CA ARG A 2 -5.81 -12.14 3.41
C ARG A 2 -5.44 -11.66 4.80
N ALA A 3 -6.10 -10.59 5.27
CA ALA A 3 -5.97 -10.04 6.63
C ALA A 3 -4.55 -9.69 7.12
N ALA A 4 -3.57 -9.52 6.23
CA ALA A 4 -2.17 -9.24 6.61
C ALA A 4 -1.91 -7.79 7.06
N PHE A 5 -2.80 -6.85 6.76
CA PHE A 5 -2.62 -5.42 7.02
C PHE A 5 -3.81 -4.84 7.79
N ALA A 6 -3.53 -3.88 8.67
CA ALA A 6 -4.51 -3.07 9.37
C ALA A 6 -4.01 -1.63 9.47
N ALA A 7 -4.91 -0.65 9.37
CA ALA A 7 -4.65 0.76 9.61
C ALA A 7 -5.34 1.17 10.91
N ARG A 8 -4.70 2.01 11.71
CA ARG A 8 -5.21 2.46 13.02
C ARG A 8 -4.96 3.96 13.17
N GLY A 9 -5.91 4.65 13.80
CA GLY A 9 -5.83 6.09 14.04
C GLY A 9 -6.15 6.94 12.80
N THR A 10 -5.95 8.25 12.94
CA THR A 10 -6.12 9.21 11.85
C THR A 10 -4.91 9.17 10.93
N LEU A 11 -5.13 8.97 9.64
CA LEU A 11 -4.09 8.92 8.62
C LEU A 11 -4.08 10.21 7.78
N PRO A 12 -2.93 10.59 7.21
CA PRO A 12 -2.86 11.73 6.30
C PRO A 12 -3.64 11.44 5.00
N ALA A 13 -4.00 12.52 4.29
CA ALA A 13 -4.72 12.40 3.02
C ALA A 13 -3.89 11.73 1.90
N HIS A 14 -2.56 11.76 2.00
CA HIS A 14 -1.64 11.17 1.02
C HIS A 14 -0.57 10.32 1.71
N VAL A 15 -0.44 9.06 1.29
CA VAL A 15 0.56 8.11 1.78
C VAL A 15 1.33 7.52 0.59
N ALA A 16 2.64 7.39 0.74
CA ALA A 16 3.48 6.59 -0.16
C ALA A 16 3.83 5.25 0.50
N LEU A 17 3.59 4.14 -0.21
CA LEU A 17 4.10 2.83 0.14
C LEU A 17 5.42 2.61 -0.60
N VAL A 18 6.48 2.25 0.12
CA VAL A 18 7.81 2.02 -0.45
C VAL A 18 8.18 0.56 -0.27
N ASP A 19 8.64 -0.08 -1.34
CA ASP A 19 9.12 -1.47 -1.36
C ASP A 19 10.39 -1.55 -2.23
N ASP A 20 11.19 -2.59 -2.07
CA ASP A 20 12.39 -2.77 -2.89
C ASP A 20 12.05 -3.35 -4.27
N VAL A 21 11.39 -4.51 -4.31
CA VAL A 21 11.08 -5.25 -5.52
C VAL A 21 9.63 -5.69 -5.51
N MET A 22 8.90 -5.34 -6.56
CA MET A 22 7.54 -5.82 -6.78
C MET A 22 7.51 -6.92 -7.84
N THR A 23 6.94 -8.06 -7.48
CA THR A 23 6.58 -9.12 -8.44
C THR A 23 5.13 -8.89 -8.94
N THR A 24 4.16 -9.53 -8.32
CA THR A 24 2.73 -9.41 -8.68
C THR A 24 2.07 -8.13 -8.16
N GLY A 25 2.72 -7.42 -7.23
CA GLY A 25 2.12 -6.28 -6.53
C GLY A 25 1.07 -6.66 -5.47
N ALA A 26 0.86 -7.96 -5.18
CA ALA A 26 -0.16 -8.41 -4.24
C ALA A 26 0.02 -7.81 -2.83
N THR A 27 1.26 -7.61 -2.40
CA THR A 27 1.61 -6.98 -1.10
C THR A 27 1.19 -5.51 -1.08
N LEU A 28 1.73 -4.71 -2.00
CA LEU A 28 1.43 -3.28 -2.12
C LEU A 28 -0.07 -3.03 -2.33
N HIS A 29 -0.74 -3.84 -3.15
CA HIS A 29 -2.18 -3.73 -3.38
C HIS A 29 -2.98 -4.02 -2.10
N ALA A 30 -2.61 -5.05 -1.34
CA ALA A 30 -3.29 -5.38 -0.09
C ALA A 30 -3.13 -4.27 0.96
N ALA A 31 -1.94 -3.69 1.09
CA ALA A 31 -1.68 -2.55 1.97
C ALA A 31 -2.44 -1.29 1.53
N ALA A 32 -2.37 -0.93 0.24
CA ALA A 32 -3.06 0.23 -0.32
C ALA A 32 -4.57 0.16 -0.11
N ARG A 33 -5.17 -1.04 -0.23
CA ARG A 33 -6.59 -1.25 0.03
C ARG A 33 -6.97 -0.97 1.48
N VAL A 34 -6.12 -1.30 2.44
CA VAL A 34 -6.36 -1.01 3.86
C VAL A 34 -6.25 0.48 4.13
N LEU A 35 -5.24 1.16 3.56
CA LEU A 35 -5.08 2.61 3.68
C LEU A 35 -6.27 3.38 3.08
N ARG A 36 -6.73 3.00 1.89
CA ARG A 36 -7.91 3.61 1.26
C ARG A 36 -9.18 3.42 2.10
N ARG A 37 -9.37 2.24 2.67
CA ARG A 37 -10.50 1.97 3.60
C ARG A 37 -10.43 2.78 4.89
N ALA A 38 -9.22 3.14 5.32
CA ALA A 38 -8.99 4.00 6.46
C ALA A 38 -9.08 5.50 6.13
N GLY A 39 -9.51 5.87 4.92
CA GLY A 39 -9.77 7.27 4.55
C GLY A 39 -8.62 8.00 3.87
N VAL A 40 -7.52 7.32 3.54
CA VAL A 40 -6.43 7.93 2.76
C VAL A 40 -6.91 8.20 1.33
N ALA A 41 -6.92 9.48 0.93
CA ALA A 41 -7.42 9.92 -0.38
C ALA A 41 -6.49 9.51 -1.53
N ARG A 42 -5.17 9.59 -1.32
CA ARG A 42 -4.15 9.23 -2.30
C ARG A 42 -3.15 8.23 -1.72
N VAL A 43 -2.96 7.12 -2.42
CA VAL A 43 -1.94 6.12 -2.10
C VAL A 43 -1.09 5.90 -3.34
N ASP A 44 0.19 6.26 -3.25
CA ASP A 44 1.19 5.98 -4.28
C ASP A 44 2.06 4.79 -3.84
N ALA A 45 2.58 4.04 -4.79
CA ALA A 45 3.50 2.94 -4.53
C ALA A 45 4.81 3.18 -5.30
N TRP A 46 5.93 3.19 -4.58
CA TRP A 46 7.27 3.38 -5.11
C TRP A 46 8.07 2.11 -4.90
N VAL A 47 8.68 1.61 -5.98
CA VAL A 47 9.47 0.39 -5.98
C VAL A 47 10.77 0.63 -6.71
N CYS A 48 11.88 0.09 -6.22
CA CYS A 48 13.16 0.19 -6.89
C CYS A 48 13.20 -0.70 -8.14
N ALA A 49 12.51 -1.84 -8.12
CA ALA A 49 12.38 -2.73 -9.26
C ALA A 49 10.97 -3.33 -9.38
N ARG A 50 10.55 -3.59 -10.62
CA ARG A 50 9.35 -4.38 -10.95
C ARG A 50 9.79 -5.56 -11.79
N VAL A 51 9.44 -6.76 -11.36
CA VAL A 51 9.63 -7.97 -12.15
C VAL A 51 8.55 -7.99 -13.26
N PRO A 52 8.91 -8.30 -14.52
CA PRO A 52 7.96 -8.44 -15.63
C PRO A 52 6.80 -9.40 -15.33
#